data_AF-A0A914DBV8-F1
#
_entry.id   AF-A0A914DBV8-F1
#
_cell.length_a   1.000
_cell.length_b   1.000
_cell.length_c   1.000
_cell.angle_alpha   90.00
_cell.angle_beta   90.00
_cell.angle_gamma   90.00
#
_symmetry.space_group_name_H-M   'P 1'
#
loop_
_entity.id
_entity.type
_entity.pdbx_description
1 polymer ?
#
loop_
_entity_poly.entity_id
_entity_poly.type
_entity_poly.pdbx_seq_one_letter_code
_entity_poly.pdbx_strand_id
1 'polypeptide(L)'
;MKLVTAKDVLLVEAGRYLAVGFSNDSMMGNDTVFECVFDQNGIGAAYISHNEATYNFQLLNASQEMIARSSADLEDGWMKCEIDLNLLSKEKVDEQERNLIPELQDDEWTLLFVRGLAIPETGEKVMHSLTPGELFPWSTGEKVRFCEKCPDKFKTVIKMQQQQI
;
A
#
# COMPACT_ATOMS: atom_id res chain seq x y z
N MET A 1 -19.12 13.96 24.62
CA MET A 1 -19.97 13.31 23.59
C MET A 1 -19.79 14.09 22.31
N LYS A 2 -18.95 13.62 21.38
CA LYS A 2 -18.68 14.31 20.11
C LYS A 2 -19.79 13.90 19.13
N LEU A 3 -20.52 14.86 18.58
CA LEU A 3 -21.53 14.61 17.56
C LEU A 3 -20.83 14.12 16.29
N VAL A 4 -21.13 12.90 15.89
CA VAL A 4 -20.76 12.30 14.60
C VAL A 4 -21.65 12.94 13.53
N THR A 5 -21.06 13.61 12.54
CA THR A 5 -21.80 14.27 11.45
C THR A 5 -22.19 13.28 10.36
N ALA A 6 -23.16 13.59 9.50
CA ALA A 6 -23.55 12.72 8.37
C ALA A 6 -22.38 12.38 7.41
N LYS A 7 -21.36 13.24 7.34
CA LYS A 7 -20.11 12.99 6.61
C LYS A 7 -19.26 11.93 7.31
N ASP A 8 -19.25 11.96 8.65
CA ASP A 8 -18.62 10.92 9.47
C ASP A 8 -19.38 9.59 9.40
N VAL A 9 -20.72 9.61 9.23
CA VAL A 9 -21.54 8.40 9.02
C VAL A 9 -21.22 7.74 7.66
N LEU A 10 -21.12 8.51 6.58
CA LEU A 10 -20.66 8.01 5.27
C LEU A 10 -19.23 7.46 5.31
N LEU A 11 -18.36 8.03 6.15
CA LEU A 11 -17.02 7.52 6.42
C LEU A 11 -17.04 6.22 7.24
N VAL A 12 -18.05 6.01 8.10
CA VAL A 12 -18.19 4.81 8.93
C VAL A 12 -18.75 3.62 8.13
N GLU A 13 -19.55 3.87 7.09
CA GLU A 13 -20.04 2.82 6.19
C GLU A 13 -19.07 2.48 5.04
N ALA A 14 -18.05 3.30 4.80
CA ALA A 14 -17.06 3.05 3.74
C ALA A 14 -15.93 2.13 4.23
N GLY A 15 -15.47 1.26 3.34
CA GLY A 15 -14.22 0.54 3.53
C GLY A 15 -13.04 1.51 3.52
N ARG A 16 -11.87 1.02 3.94
CA ARG A 16 -10.65 1.83 4.06
C ARG A 16 -9.47 1.07 3.53
N TYR A 17 -8.43 1.79 3.14
CA TYR A 17 -7.17 1.15 2.83
C TYR A 17 -5.98 1.98 3.31
N LEU A 18 -4.87 1.28 3.49
CA LEU A 18 -3.55 1.86 3.66
C LEU A 18 -2.59 1.09 2.75
N ALA A 19 -1.66 1.81 2.12
CA ALA A 19 -0.77 1.20 1.17
C ALA A 19 0.60 1.89 1.12
N VAL A 20 1.61 1.11 0.73
CA VAL A 20 2.97 1.56 0.45
C VAL A 20 3.36 1.13 -0.96
N GLY A 21 3.62 2.10 -1.83
CA GLY A 21 4.17 1.90 -3.17
C GLY A 21 5.69 2.02 -3.20
N PHE A 22 6.31 1.24 -4.08
CA PHE A 22 7.75 1.19 -4.29
C PHE A 22 8.06 1.84 -5.62
N SER A 23 8.52 3.09 -5.58
CA SER A 23 8.58 3.94 -6.77
C SER A 23 10.00 4.31 -7.18
N ASN A 24 10.23 4.33 -8.49
CA ASN A 24 11.50 4.77 -9.06
C ASN A 24 11.49 6.22 -9.57
N ASP A 25 10.31 6.79 -9.84
CA ASP A 25 10.12 8.17 -10.32
C ASP A 25 9.42 9.07 -9.29
N SER A 26 9.10 8.52 -8.10
CA SER A 26 8.40 9.20 -7.00
C SER A 26 6.93 9.55 -7.32
N MET A 27 6.32 8.86 -8.29
CA MET A 27 4.91 8.96 -8.62
C MET A 27 4.26 7.58 -8.55
N MET A 28 3.21 7.41 -7.76
CA MET A 28 2.52 6.11 -7.58
C MET A 28 1.58 5.76 -8.75
N GLY A 29 2.06 5.92 -9.98
CA GLY A 29 1.28 5.74 -11.21
C GLY A 29 1.67 4.54 -12.07
N ASN A 30 2.78 3.87 -11.76
CA ASN A 30 3.18 2.60 -12.40
C ASN A 30 4.05 1.78 -11.44
N ASP A 31 3.52 1.51 -10.24
CA ASP A 31 4.29 0.95 -9.14
C ASP A 31 3.62 -0.28 -8.54
N THR A 32 4.44 -1.21 -8.07
CA THR A 32 3.98 -2.24 -7.15
C THR A 32 3.66 -1.62 -5.79
N VAL A 33 2.52 -2.03 -5.26
CA VAL A 33 1.95 -1.51 -4.02
C VAL A 33 1.65 -2.68 -3.09
N PHE A 34 2.02 -2.54 -1.82
CA PHE A 34 1.59 -3.44 -0.76
C PHE A 34 0.56 -2.74 0.10
N GLU A 35 -0.56 -3.39 0.36
CA GLU A 35 -1.71 -2.74 0.97
C GLU A 35 -2.48 -3.65 1.90
N CYS A 36 -3.20 -3.03 2.83
CA CYS A 36 -4.32 -3.65 3.52
C CYS A 36 -5.61 -2.91 3.16
N VAL A 37 -6.63 -3.66 2.80
CA VAL A 37 -7.98 -3.17 2.51
C VAL A 37 -8.92 -3.70 3.58
N PHE A 38 -9.69 -2.81 4.18
CA PHE A 38 -10.62 -3.05 5.28
C PHE A 38 -12.05 -2.84 4.79
N ASP A 39 -12.92 -3.78 5.11
CA ASP A 39 -14.36 -3.61 4.90
C ASP A 39 -14.95 -2.60 5.91
N GLN A 40 -16.24 -2.34 5.79
CA GLN A 40 -16.99 -1.47 6.70
C GLN A 40 -17.01 -1.95 8.17
N ASN A 41 -16.74 -3.23 8.42
CA ASN A 41 -16.67 -3.82 9.75
C ASN A 41 -15.26 -3.77 10.34
N GLY A 42 -14.28 -3.23 9.60
CA GLY A 42 -12.88 -3.20 10.00
C GLY A 42 -12.15 -4.53 9.81
N ILE A 43 -12.74 -5.49 9.10
CA ILE A 43 -12.08 -6.75 8.74
C ILE A 43 -11.16 -6.46 7.56
N GLY A 44 -9.85 -6.60 7.79
CA GLY A 44 -8.83 -6.31 6.81
C GLY A 44 -8.26 -7.54 6.11
N ALA A 45 -7.83 -7.37 4.87
CA ALA A 45 -7.00 -8.33 4.13
C ALA A 45 -5.83 -7.61 3.46
N ALA A 46 -4.70 -8.29 3.38
CA ALA A 46 -3.47 -7.77 2.78
C ALA A 46 -3.30 -8.26 1.34
N TYR A 47 -2.78 -7.39 0.48
CA TYR A 47 -2.59 -7.66 -0.94
C TYR A 47 -1.27 -7.08 -1.44
N ILE A 48 -0.72 -7.75 -2.44
CA ILE A 48 0.18 -7.15 -3.42
C ILE A 48 -0.70 -6.67 -4.57
N SER A 49 -0.48 -5.43 -5.00
CA SER A 49 -1.25 -4.75 -6.02
C SER A 49 -0.32 -4.03 -6.98
N HIS A 50 -0.85 -3.64 -8.14
CA HIS A 50 -0.16 -2.77 -9.08
C HIS A 50 -1.01 -1.54 -9.35
N ASN A 51 -0.37 -0.37 -9.32
CA ASN A 51 -0.98 0.86 -9.76
C ASN A 51 -0.62 1.14 -11.21
N GLU A 52 -1.62 1.54 -11.97
CA GLU A 52 -1.50 2.19 -13.27
C GLU A 52 -2.04 3.62 -13.15
N ALA A 53 -1.70 4.49 -14.10
CA ALA A 53 -1.94 5.93 -13.95
C ALA A 53 -3.41 6.30 -13.66
N THR A 54 -4.37 5.46 -14.05
CA THR A 54 -5.80 5.72 -13.90
C THR A 54 -6.60 4.58 -13.27
N TYR A 55 -5.94 3.52 -12.79
CA TYR A 55 -6.61 2.41 -12.09
C TYR A 55 -5.61 1.62 -11.25
N ASN A 56 -6.12 0.85 -10.31
CA ASN A 56 -5.33 -0.07 -9.50
C ASN A 56 -5.99 -1.44 -9.54
N PHE A 57 -5.21 -2.50 -9.33
CA PHE A 57 -5.74 -3.84 -9.25
C PHE A 57 -4.87 -4.72 -8.35
N GLN A 58 -5.53 -5.65 -7.66
CA GLN A 58 -4.87 -6.63 -6.81
C GLN A 58 -4.24 -7.71 -7.68
N LEU A 59 -2.98 -8.03 -7.40
CA LEU A 59 -2.26 -9.16 -7.96
C LEU A 59 -2.57 -10.38 -7.08
N LEU A 60 -3.67 -11.07 -7.39
CA LEU A 60 -4.23 -12.10 -6.51
C LEU A 60 -3.34 -13.33 -6.45
N ASN A 61 -2.72 -13.73 -7.57
CA ASN A 61 -1.79 -14.86 -7.58
C ASN A 61 -0.51 -14.52 -6.82
N ALA A 62 0.05 -13.32 -7.03
CA ALA A 62 1.21 -12.84 -6.29
C ALA A 62 0.93 -12.76 -4.79
N SER A 63 -0.23 -12.22 -4.41
CA SER A 63 -0.65 -12.13 -3.01
C SER A 63 -0.68 -13.53 -2.37
N GLN A 64 -1.22 -14.52 -3.08
CA GLN A 64 -1.29 -15.91 -2.60
C GLN A 64 0.09 -16.58 -2.48
N GLU A 65 0.97 -16.38 -3.45
CA GLU A 65 2.27 -17.08 -3.51
C GLU A 65 3.35 -16.41 -2.65
N MET A 66 3.35 -15.08 -2.56
CA MET A 66 4.44 -14.31 -1.96
C MET A 66 4.15 -13.84 -0.53
N ILE A 67 2.90 -13.63 -0.12
CA ILE A 67 2.59 -13.23 1.26
C ILE A 67 2.69 -14.47 2.15
N ALA A 68 3.74 -14.53 2.97
CA ALA A 68 3.95 -15.64 3.90
C ALA A 68 3.09 -15.50 5.15
N ARG A 69 2.95 -14.28 5.66
CA ARG A 69 2.09 -13.92 6.79
C ARG A 69 1.60 -12.50 6.61
N SER A 70 0.41 -12.22 7.10
CA SER A 70 -0.12 -10.86 7.17
C SER A 70 -1.05 -10.68 8.35
N SER A 71 -1.19 -9.43 8.78
CA SER A 71 -2.20 -8.98 9.74
C SER A 71 -2.75 -7.63 9.27
N ALA A 72 -4.04 -7.43 9.49
CA ALA A 72 -4.74 -6.21 9.13
C ALA A 72 -5.76 -5.92 10.23
N ASP A 73 -5.38 -5.05 11.15
CA ASP A 73 -6.13 -4.77 12.37
C ASP A 73 -6.63 -3.32 12.37
N LEU A 74 -7.90 -3.15 12.76
CA LEU A 74 -8.48 -1.84 13.07
C LEU A 74 -8.84 -1.81 14.55
N GLU A 75 -7.99 -1.18 15.37
CA GLU A 75 -8.16 -1.09 16.82
C GLU A 75 -8.09 0.37 17.28
N ASP A 76 -9.06 0.82 18.09
CA ASP A 76 -9.14 2.19 18.62
C ASP A 76 -9.01 3.30 17.56
N GLY A 77 -9.47 3.02 16.34
CA GLY A 77 -9.39 3.93 15.20
C GLY A 77 -8.03 3.99 14.51
N TRP A 78 -7.08 3.14 14.91
CA TRP A 78 -5.80 2.95 14.25
C TRP A 78 -5.86 1.75 13.32
N MET A 79 -5.51 1.98 12.05
CA MET A 79 -5.28 0.89 11.11
C MET A 79 -3.83 0.45 11.20
N LYS A 80 -3.63 -0.85 11.33
CA LYS A 80 -2.32 -1.50 11.29
C LYS A 80 -2.33 -2.56 10.19
N CYS A 81 -1.26 -2.58 9.41
CA CYS A 81 -1.04 -3.56 8.36
C CYS A 81 0.37 -4.10 8.51
N GLU A 82 0.51 -5.41 8.62
CA GLU A 82 1.81 -6.09 8.59
C GLU A 82 1.77 -7.12 7.47
N ILE A 83 2.83 -7.14 6.66
CA ILE A 83 2.97 -8.06 5.52
C ILE A 83 4.39 -8.59 5.56
N ASP A 84 4.51 -9.90 5.74
CA ASP A 84 5.77 -10.62 5.60
C ASP A 84 5.80 -11.30 4.24
N LEU A 85 6.77 -10.92 3.41
CA LEU A 85 6.93 -11.44 2.06
C LEU A 85 8.00 -12.53 1.99
N ASN A 86 7.72 -13.60 1.27
CA ASN A 86 8.73 -14.51 0.75
C ASN A 86 9.10 -14.12 -0.68
N LEU A 87 10.17 -13.32 -0.82
CA LEU A 87 10.61 -12.84 -2.12
C LEU A 87 11.05 -13.97 -3.07
N LEU A 88 11.52 -15.10 -2.53
CA LEU A 88 11.88 -16.27 -3.35
C LEU A 88 10.64 -16.88 -4.02
N SER A 89 9.47 -16.81 -3.40
CA SER A 89 8.23 -17.34 -4.00
C SER A 89 7.80 -16.58 -5.27
N LYS A 90 8.41 -15.43 -5.60
CA LYS A 90 8.08 -14.68 -6.83
C LYS A 90 8.18 -15.56 -8.08
N GLU A 91 9.08 -16.53 -8.11
CA GLU A 91 9.25 -17.49 -9.21
C GLU A 91 8.02 -18.37 -9.48
N LYS A 92 7.11 -18.50 -8.50
CA LYS A 92 5.86 -19.28 -8.59
C LYS A 92 4.67 -18.44 -9.07
N VAL A 93 4.82 -17.12 -9.06
CA VAL A 93 3.80 -16.19 -9.55
C VAL A 93 3.67 -16.35 -11.06
N ASP A 94 2.43 -16.33 -11.56
CA ASP A 94 2.18 -16.37 -12.98
C ASP A 94 2.88 -15.22 -13.72
N GLU A 95 3.16 -15.44 -15.01
CA GLU A 95 3.98 -14.50 -15.78
C GLU A 95 3.37 -13.09 -15.87
N GLN A 96 2.04 -12.97 -15.88
CA GLN A 96 1.39 -11.68 -16.04
C GLN A 96 1.56 -10.80 -14.80
N GLU A 97 1.27 -11.34 -13.62
CA GLU A 97 1.44 -10.60 -12.37
C GLU A 97 2.91 -10.46 -11.97
N ARG A 98 3.73 -11.48 -12.22
CA ARG A 98 5.16 -11.47 -11.88
C ARG A 98 5.93 -10.36 -12.58
N ASN A 99 5.56 -10.02 -13.82
CA ASN A 99 6.21 -8.95 -14.59
C ASN A 99 5.88 -7.54 -14.05
N LEU A 100 4.82 -7.41 -13.24
CA LEU A 100 4.43 -6.14 -12.61
C LEU A 100 5.12 -5.93 -11.27
N ILE A 101 5.82 -6.95 -10.75
CA ILE A 101 6.54 -6.89 -9.49
C ILE A 101 8.03 -6.78 -9.79
N PRO A 102 8.73 -5.70 -9.42
CA PRO A 102 10.17 -5.61 -9.62
C PRO A 102 10.93 -6.51 -8.65
N GLU A 103 12.23 -6.70 -8.88
CA GLU A 103 13.11 -7.29 -7.87
C GLU A 103 13.42 -6.24 -6.80
N LEU A 104 12.69 -6.27 -5.68
CA LEU A 104 12.78 -5.25 -4.63
C LEU A 104 14.18 -5.08 -4.02
N GLN A 105 15.03 -6.10 -4.13
CA GLN A 105 16.39 -6.10 -3.59
C GLN A 105 17.45 -5.50 -4.54
N ASP A 106 17.09 -5.28 -5.81
CA ASP A 106 18.03 -4.90 -6.86
C ASP A 106 18.17 -3.37 -7.03
N ASP A 107 17.30 -2.58 -6.40
CA ASP A 107 17.25 -1.13 -6.54
C ASP A 107 17.03 -0.38 -5.21
N GLU A 108 17.01 0.95 -5.30
CA GLU A 108 16.66 1.88 -4.24
C GLU A 108 15.35 2.61 -4.57
N TRP A 109 14.41 2.59 -3.62
CA TRP A 109 13.02 2.97 -3.84
C TRP A 109 12.66 4.25 -3.10
N THR A 110 11.93 5.16 -3.75
CA THR A 110 11.13 6.13 -3.00
C THR A 110 9.90 5.38 -2.48
N LEU A 111 9.73 5.32 -1.15
CA LEU A 111 8.51 4.74 -0.59
C LEU A 111 7.41 5.79 -0.61
N LEU A 112 6.26 5.41 -1.14
CA LEU A 112 5.08 6.26 -1.26
C LEU A 112 3.96 5.69 -0.38
N PHE A 113 3.55 6.41 0.65
CA PHE A 113 2.48 6.00 1.56
C PHE A 113 1.18 6.70 1.17
N VAL A 114 0.09 5.95 1.16
CA VAL A 114 -1.27 6.46 0.98
C VAL A 114 -2.23 5.80 1.96
N ARG A 115 -3.29 6.51 2.28
CA ARG A 115 -4.47 5.98 2.95
C ARG A 115 -5.71 6.61 2.35
N GLY A 116 -6.80 5.87 2.28
CA GLY A 116 -8.01 6.37 1.66
C GLY A 116 -9.24 5.51 1.92
N LEU A 117 -10.25 5.74 1.11
CA LEU A 117 -11.51 5.01 1.14
C LEU A 117 -11.49 3.86 0.14
N ALA A 118 -12.19 2.79 0.47
CA ALA A 118 -12.47 1.68 -0.41
C ALA A 118 -13.99 1.41 -0.44
N ILE A 119 -14.47 0.86 -1.55
CA ILE A 119 -15.84 0.36 -1.69
C ILE A 119 -15.96 -0.89 -0.82
N PRO A 120 -16.85 -0.95 0.19
CA PRO A 120 -16.93 -2.07 1.13
C PRO A 120 -17.12 -3.44 0.47
N GLU A 121 -17.91 -3.50 -0.59
CA GLU A 121 -18.32 -4.76 -1.22
C GLU A 121 -17.25 -5.32 -2.16
N THR A 122 -16.46 -4.45 -2.80
CA THR A 122 -15.50 -4.84 -3.85
C THR A 122 -14.05 -4.68 -3.40
N GLY A 123 -13.79 -3.89 -2.35
CA GLY A 123 -12.44 -3.47 -1.98
C GLY A 123 -11.81 -2.48 -2.95
N GLU A 124 -12.55 -1.99 -3.95
CA GLU A 124 -12.04 -1.03 -4.93
C GLU A 124 -11.71 0.29 -4.25
N LYS A 125 -10.50 0.79 -4.49
CA LYS A 125 -9.94 1.93 -3.77
C LYS A 125 -10.24 3.23 -4.50
N VAL A 126 -10.60 4.27 -3.75
CA VAL A 126 -10.65 5.63 -4.27
C VAL A 126 -9.22 6.06 -4.62
N MET A 127 -9.00 6.44 -5.88
CA MET A 127 -7.67 6.80 -6.37
C MET A 127 -7.08 8.00 -5.65
N HIS A 128 -5.78 7.94 -5.39
CA HIS A 128 -4.99 9.08 -4.97
C HIS A 128 -4.64 9.97 -6.18
N SER A 129 -4.08 11.15 -5.92
CA SER A 129 -3.64 12.07 -6.99
C SER A 129 -2.25 11.70 -7.52
N LEU A 130 -2.01 11.98 -8.80
CA LEU A 130 -0.66 12.02 -9.40
C LEU A 130 -0.05 13.42 -9.41
N THR A 131 -0.82 14.43 -9.02
CA THR A 131 -0.35 15.82 -8.89
C THR A 131 -0.25 16.22 -7.42
N PRO A 132 0.71 17.09 -7.05
CA PRO A 132 0.85 17.61 -5.68
C PRO A 132 -0.46 18.16 -5.11
N GLY A 133 -0.71 17.88 -3.83
CA GLY A 133 -1.97 18.24 -3.16
C GLY A 133 -2.33 17.26 -2.03
N GLU A 134 -3.52 17.44 -1.44
CA GLU A 134 -4.00 16.67 -0.28
C GLU A 134 -4.14 15.16 -0.53
N LEU A 135 -4.36 14.77 -1.78
CA LEU A 135 -4.49 13.37 -2.18
C LEU A 135 -3.20 12.80 -2.80
N PHE A 136 -2.10 13.57 -2.86
CA PHE A 136 -0.83 13.05 -3.35
C PHE A 136 -0.20 12.11 -2.30
N PRO A 137 0.47 11.01 -2.67
CA PRO A 137 1.15 10.15 -1.72
C PRO A 137 2.16 10.91 -0.84
N TRP A 138 2.28 10.52 0.42
CA TRP A 138 3.42 10.92 1.24
C TRP A 138 4.66 10.16 0.77
N SER A 139 5.78 10.82 0.54
CA SER A 139 7.01 10.20 0.05
C SER A 139 8.15 10.25 1.06
N THR A 140 9.07 9.30 0.97
CA THR A 140 10.35 9.39 1.68
C THR A 140 11.22 10.48 1.09
N GLY A 141 11.96 11.20 1.94
CA GLY A 141 12.95 12.18 1.48
C GLY A 141 14.26 11.57 0.95
N GLU A 142 14.50 10.30 1.27
CA GLU A 142 15.63 9.51 0.79
C GLU A 142 15.09 8.21 0.19
N LYS A 143 15.83 7.64 -0.77
CA LYS A 143 15.55 6.30 -1.26
C LYS A 143 15.88 5.24 -0.20
N VAL A 144 15.14 4.13 -0.24
CA VAL A 144 15.26 3.00 0.68
C VAL A 144 15.72 1.79 -0.11
N ARG A 145 16.75 1.11 0.40
CA ARG A 145 17.25 -0.15 -0.14
C ARG A 145 16.89 -1.30 0.78
N PHE A 146 16.56 -2.44 0.21
CA PHE A 146 16.34 -3.69 0.95
C PHE A 146 17.56 -4.59 0.80
N CYS A 147 18.24 -4.87 1.91
CA CYS A 147 19.42 -5.74 1.91
C CYS A 147 19.43 -6.64 3.15
N GLU A 148 19.24 -7.94 2.93
CA GLU A 148 19.16 -8.94 4.00
C GLU A 148 20.50 -9.15 4.74
N LYS A 149 21.61 -8.98 4.01
CA LYS A 149 22.98 -9.22 4.52
C LYS A 149 23.75 -7.94 4.87
N CYS A 150 23.09 -6.78 4.84
CA CYS A 150 23.75 -5.51 5.16
C CYS A 150 23.66 -5.21 6.67
N PRO A 151 24.63 -4.47 7.25
CA PRO A 151 24.59 -4.06 8.65
C PRO A 151 23.34 -3.24 9.03
N ASP A 152 22.77 -2.53 8.07
CA ASP A 152 21.59 -1.67 8.16
C ASP A 152 20.32 -2.36 7.61
N LYS A 153 20.21 -3.68 7.77
CA LYS A 153 19.06 -4.50 7.35
C LYS A 153 17.68 -4.03 7.82
N PHE A 154 17.62 -3.12 8.80
CA PHE A 154 16.40 -2.46 9.24
C PHE A 154 16.49 -0.96 8.92
N LYS A 155 15.57 -0.48 8.08
CA LYS A 155 15.37 0.96 7.84
C LYS A 155 14.05 1.37 8.46
N THR A 156 14.09 2.26 9.45
CA THR A 156 12.88 2.90 9.98
C THR A 156 12.67 4.24 9.28
N VAL A 157 11.53 4.38 8.60
CA VAL A 157 11.08 5.65 8.03
C VAL A 157 10.17 6.34 9.03
N ILE A 158 10.66 7.43 9.65
CA ILE A 158 9.89 8.21 10.65
C ILE A 158 9.38 9.55 10.11
N LYS A 159 9.78 9.92 8.89
CA LYS A 159 9.38 11.17 8.23
C LYS A 159 9.07 10.89 6.77
N MET A 160 7.86 11.25 6.38
CA MET A 160 7.41 11.28 4.99
C MET A 160 6.78 12.64 4.73
N GLN A 161 6.89 13.13 3.51
CA GLN A 161 6.41 14.46 3.12
C GLN A 161 5.38 14.32 2.00
N GLN A 162 4.26 15.03 2.12
CA GLN A 162 3.35 15.21 1.01
C GLN A 162 3.85 16.41 0.21
N GLN A 163 4.02 16.26 -1.11
CA GLN A 163 4.33 17.41 -1.94
C GLN A 163 3.14 18.37 -1.91
N GLN A 164 3.34 19.52 -1.27
CA GLN A 164 2.37 20.61 -1.23
C GLN A 164 2.66 21.60 -2.37
N ILE A 165 1.59 22.25 -2.85
CA ILE A 165 1.64 23.32 -3.85
C ILE A 165 2.21 24.59 -3.20
#